data_AF-M1LVS7-F1
#
_entry.id   AF-M1LVS7-F1
#
_cell.length_a   1.000
_cell.length_b   1.000
_cell.length_c   1.000
_cell.angle_alpha   90.00
_cell.angle_beta   90.00
_cell.angle_gamma   90.00
#
_symmetry.space_group_name_H-M   'P 1'
#
loop_
_entity.id
_entity.type
_entity.pdbx_description
1 polymer ?
#
loop_
_entity_poly.entity_id
_entity_poly.type
_entity_poly.pdbx_seq_one_letter_code
_entity_poly.pdbx_strand_id
1 'polypeptide(L)'
;MNSTQPDYWEQAVSDLKKKDRILKRIIPLHSEKKLLSSESPFITLANSIISQQISTKTASIIWGKFVKIFGQSPSPKDIIHNKREELMSIGLPKRKVDYLYDLAIHFHEKKINPDKWIDMDDESVISELSSIKGIGRWTSEMFLIFNLRRPDVMPLDDTGLIRAISLHYFSGEPVSRFEAREVSVAWRPWRTVASWYLWCSIE
;
A
#
# COMPACT_ATOMS: atom_id res chain seq x y z
N MET A 1 -3.93 -12.51 -15.10
CA MET A 1 -4.02 -13.36 -13.90
C MET A 1 -5.27 -12.93 -13.15
N ASN A 2 -6.18 -13.85 -12.84
CA ASN A 2 -7.40 -13.51 -12.10
C ASN A 2 -6.99 -13.02 -10.71
N SER A 3 -7.31 -11.76 -10.42
CA SER A 3 -7.07 -11.17 -9.11
C SER A 3 -7.88 -11.93 -8.08
N THR A 4 -7.19 -12.71 -7.25
CA THR A 4 -7.80 -13.53 -6.21
C THR A 4 -7.47 -12.93 -4.85
N GLN A 5 -8.47 -12.92 -3.97
CA GLN A 5 -8.29 -12.52 -2.58
C GLN A 5 -7.18 -13.35 -1.91
N PRO A 6 -6.49 -12.84 -0.87
CA PRO A 6 -5.59 -13.66 -0.08
C PRO A 6 -6.32 -14.84 0.57
N ASP A 7 -5.69 -16.01 0.63
CA ASP A 7 -6.30 -17.24 1.16
C ASP A 7 -6.71 -17.13 2.63
N TYR A 8 -6.05 -16.25 3.39
CA TYR A 8 -6.35 -15.99 4.81
C TYR A 8 -7.54 -15.02 5.04
N TRP A 9 -8.10 -14.42 3.98
CA TRP A 9 -9.03 -13.28 4.12
C TRP A 9 -10.28 -13.62 4.93
N GLU A 10 -10.94 -14.73 4.62
CA GLU A 10 -12.19 -15.14 5.28
C GLU A 10 -11.94 -15.49 6.76
N GLN A 11 -10.82 -16.15 7.06
CA GLN A 11 -10.40 -16.44 8.44
C GLN A 11 -10.14 -15.15 9.22
N ALA A 12 -9.42 -14.21 8.61
CA ALA A 12 -9.13 -12.90 9.21
C ALA A 12 -10.41 -12.13 9.53
N VAL A 13 -11.36 -12.07 8.59
CA VAL A 13 -12.68 -11.46 8.81
C VAL A 13 -13.41 -12.12 9.98
N SER A 14 -13.44 -13.46 10.03
CA SER A 14 -14.09 -14.20 11.12
C SER A 14 -13.49 -13.88 12.48
N ASP A 15 -12.16 -13.89 12.59
CA ASP A 15 -11.45 -13.61 13.84
C ASP A 15 -11.61 -12.17 14.31
N LEU A 16 -11.49 -11.21 13.39
CA LEU A 16 -11.65 -9.79 13.69
C LEU A 16 -13.07 -9.48 14.19
N LYS A 17 -14.11 -10.03 13.55
CA LYS A 17 -15.51 -9.86 14.00
C LYS A 17 -15.79 -10.47 15.37
N LYS A 18 -15.03 -11.47 15.79
CA LYS A 18 -15.14 -12.09 17.13
C LYS A 18 -14.43 -11.27 18.21
N LYS A 19 -13.25 -10.73 17.89
CA LYS A 19 -12.36 -10.07 18.86
C LYS A 19 -12.63 -8.57 19.01
N ASP A 20 -13.13 -7.91 17.97
CA ASP A 20 -13.24 -6.45 17.93
C ASP A 20 -14.67 -6.01 17.57
N ARG A 21 -15.31 -5.28 18.51
CA ARG A 21 -16.69 -4.80 18.36
C ARG A 21 -16.87 -3.73 17.28
N ILE A 22 -15.82 -2.96 16.98
CA ILE A 22 -15.83 -1.93 15.95
C ILE A 22 -15.75 -2.61 14.59
N LEU A 23 -14.77 -3.49 14.40
CA LEU A 23 -14.64 -4.26 13.16
C LEU A 23 -15.84 -5.18 12.91
N LYS A 24 -16.45 -5.73 13.96
CA LYS A 24 -17.73 -6.46 13.86
C LYS A 24 -18.84 -5.65 13.19
N ARG A 25 -18.84 -4.32 13.37
CA ARG A 25 -19.81 -3.38 12.76
C ARG A 25 -19.37 -2.90 11.39
N ILE A 26 -18.08 -2.59 11.20
CA ILE A 26 -17.55 -2.03 9.94
C ILE A 26 -17.53 -3.08 8.82
N ILE A 27 -17.03 -4.29 9.09
CA ILE A 27 -16.79 -5.30 8.04
C ILE A 27 -18.06 -5.62 7.22
N PRO A 28 -19.24 -5.85 7.82
CA PRO A 28 -20.46 -6.13 7.04
C PRO A 28 -20.89 -5.00 6.10
N LEU A 29 -20.56 -3.73 6.41
CA LEU A 29 -20.92 -2.58 5.60
C LEU A 29 -20.08 -2.44 4.32
N HIS A 30 -18.97 -3.19 4.24
CA HIS A 30 -18.02 -3.15 3.13
C HIS A 30 -17.63 -4.57 2.67
N SER A 31 -18.51 -5.55 2.87
CA SER A 31 -18.23 -6.96 2.63
C SER A 31 -17.83 -7.30 1.19
N GLU A 32 -18.26 -6.47 0.24
CA GLU A 32 -17.93 -6.52 -1.18
C GLU A 32 -16.53 -5.99 -1.49
N LYS A 33 -15.96 -5.13 -0.63
CA LYS A 33 -14.60 -4.59 -0.79
C LYS A 33 -13.58 -5.58 -0.26
N LYS A 34 -12.77 -6.12 -1.18
CA LYS A 34 -11.71 -7.07 -0.85
C LYS A 34 -10.37 -6.57 -1.36
N LEU A 35 -9.31 -6.87 -0.63
CA LEU A 35 -7.95 -6.64 -1.10
C LEU A 35 -7.69 -7.57 -2.29
N LEU A 36 -7.54 -6.98 -3.47
CA LEU A 36 -7.30 -7.67 -4.73
C LEU A 36 -5.86 -7.43 -5.16
N SER A 37 -5.11 -8.48 -5.50
CA SER A 37 -3.75 -8.38 -6.06
C SER A 37 -3.83 -8.45 -7.58
N SER A 38 -3.20 -7.53 -8.30
CA SER A 38 -3.13 -7.66 -9.77
C SER A 38 -1.90 -7.09 -10.45
N GLU A 39 -0.95 -6.53 -9.70
CA GLU A 39 0.15 -5.76 -10.29
C GLU A 39 1.51 -6.40 -9.98
N SER A 40 2.44 -6.26 -10.93
CA SER A 40 3.81 -6.71 -10.72
C SER A 40 4.47 -5.89 -9.60
N PRO A 41 5.53 -6.41 -8.95
CA PRO A 41 6.19 -5.70 -7.87
C PRO A 41 6.65 -4.27 -8.24
N PHE A 42 7.14 -4.10 -9.47
CA PHE A 42 7.51 -2.80 -10.02
C PHE A 42 6.32 -1.83 -10.09
N ILE A 43 5.19 -2.30 -10.64
CA ILE A 43 3.98 -1.48 -10.82
C ILE A 43 3.41 -1.08 -9.46
N THR A 44 3.36 -2.01 -8.49
CA THR A 44 2.87 -1.69 -7.13
C THR A 44 3.74 -0.63 -6.44
N LEU A 45 5.07 -0.71 -6.57
CA LEU A 45 5.97 0.30 -6.01
C LEU A 45 5.84 1.65 -6.73
N ALA A 46 5.71 1.64 -8.07
CA ALA A 46 5.49 2.84 -8.86
C ALA A 46 4.17 3.54 -8.47
N ASN A 47 3.08 2.79 -8.35
CA ASN A 47 1.79 3.30 -7.89
C ASN A 47 1.88 3.86 -6.46
N SER A 48 2.62 3.18 -5.59
CA SER A 48 2.84 3.65 -4.21
C SER A 48 3.60 4.98 -4.19
N ILE A 49 4.66 5.16 -5.00
CA ILE A 49 5.38 6.44 -5.16
C ILE A 49 4.44 7.54 -5.66
N ILE A 50 3.62 7.24 -6.67
CA ILE A 50 2.65 8.20 -7.23
C ILE A 50 1.64 8.62 -6.16
N SER A 51 1.18 7.70 -5.32
CA SER A 51 0.15 7.90 -4.30
C SER A 51 0.62 8.62 -3.02
N GLN A 52 1.94 8.77 -2.80
CA GLN A 52 2.48 9.41 -1.60
C GLN A 52 1.91 10.83 -1.38
N GLN A 53 1.49 11.15 -0.15
CA GLN A 53 1.12 12.52 0.29
C GLN A 53 -0.01 13.17 -0.54
N ILE A 54 -0.87 12.39 -1.19
CA ILE A 54 -2.06 12.88 -1.91
C ILE A 54 -3.28 12.02 -1.57
N SER A 55 -4.48 12.52 -1.88
CA SER A 55 -5.71 11.73 -1.71
C SER A 55 -5.77 10.56 -2.69
N THR A 56 -6.51 9.51 -2.32
CA THR A 56 -6.78 8.35 -3.18
C THR A 56 -7.41 8.76 -4.52
N LYS A 57 -8.30 9.75 -4.51
CA LYS A 57 -8.90 10.33 -5.73
C LYS A 57 -7.86 10.95 -6.65
N THR A 58 -6.96 11.78 -6.10
CA THR A 58 -5.89 12.41 -6.90
C THR A 58 -4.90 11.37 -7.41
N ALA A 59 -4.55 10.39 -6.57
CA ALA A 59 -3.67 9.28 -6.95
C ALA A 59 -4.26 8.49 -8.13
N SER A 60 -5.55 8.13 -8.06
CA SER A 60 -6.26 7.42 -9.13
C SER A 60 -6.26 8.21 -10.45
N ILE A 61 -6.45 9.53 -10.40
CA ILE A 61 -6.40 10.38 -11.60
C ILE A 61 -5.00 10.38 -12.22
N ILE A 62 -3.95 10.55 -11.42
CA ILE A 62 -2.57 10.56 -11.91
C ILE A 62 -2.17 9.18 -12.44
N TRP A 63 -2.55 8.11 -11.74
CA TRP A 63 -2.33 6.73 -12.18
C TRP A 63 -3.02 6.45 -13.52
N GLY A 64 -4.27 6.88 -13.69
CA GLY A 64 -4.97 6.75 -14.97
C GLY A 64 -4.25 7.48 -16.12
N LYS A 65 -3.61 8.62 -15.86
CA LYS A 65 -2.77 9.31 -16.87
C LYS A 65 -1.45 8.58 -17.12
N PHE A 66 -0.82 8.03 -16.09
CA PHE A 66 0.38 7.20 -16.20
C PHE A 66 0.13 5.96 -17.07
N VAL A 67 -0.98 5.25 -16.83
CA VAL A 67 -1.43 4.12 -17.65
C VAL A 67 -1.70 4.52 -19.10
N LYS A 68 -2.19 5.74 -19.36
CA LYS A 68 -2.37 6.23 -20.74
C LYS A 68 -1.04 6.42 -21.48
N ILE A 69 0.05 6.71 -20.77
CA ILE A 69 1.39 6.87 -21.37
C ILE A 69 2.03 5.50 -21.60
N PHE A 70 2.02 4.62 -20.60
CA PHE A 70 2.81 3.40 -20.63
C PHE A 70 2.03 2.09 -20.75
N GLY A 71 0.70 2.15 -20.78
CA GLY A 71 -0.17 0.99 -20.68
C GLY A 71 -0.30 0.45 -19.25
N GLN A 72 -0.98 -0.69 -19.11
CA GLN A 72 -1.30 -1.30 -17.80
C GLN A 72 -0.13 -2.09 -17.19
N SER A 73 0.92 -2.37 -17.95
CA SER A 73 2.05 -3.18 -17.48
C SER A 73 3.38 -2.66 -18.01
N PRO A 74 3.77 -1.43 -17.66
CA PRO A 74 5.07 -0.89 -18.05
C PRO A 74 6.19 -1.73 -17.48
N SER A 75 7.20 -1.96 -18.31
CA SER A 75 8.49 -2.44 -17.87
C SER A 75 9.32 -1.29 -17.27
N PRO A 76 10.33 -1.60 -16.43
CA PRO A 76 11.29 -0.60 -15.97
C PRO A 76 11.97 0.16 -17.13
N LYS A 77 12.23 -0.51 -18.25
CA LYS A 77 12.83 0.12 -19.44
C LYS A 77 11.94 1.20 -20.04
N ASP A 78 10.63 1.04 -20.00
CA ASP A 78 9.70 2.03 -20.56
C ASP A 78 9.81 3.36 -19.81
N ILE A 79 10.02 3.31 -18.49
CA ILE A 79 10.24 4.51 -17.67
C ILE A 79 11.61 5.12 -17.93
N ILE A 80 12.66 4.30 -18.05
CA ILE A 80 14.04 4.76 -18.27
C ILE A 80 14.18 5.50 -19.62
N HIS A 81 13.53 5.02 -20.68
CA HIS A 81 13.63 5.61 -22.03
C HIS A 81 12.64 6.75 -22.27
N ASN A 82 11.73 7.01 -21.33
CA ASN A 82 10.77 8.09 -21.45
C ASN A 82 11.44 9.47 -21.28
N LYS A 83 10.75 10.53 -21.71
CA LYS A 83 11.16 11.89 -21.39
C LYS A 83 10.57 12.28 -20.04
N ARG A 84 11.39 12.72 -19.09
CA ARG A 84 10.95 13.14 -17.74
C ARG A 84 9.81 14.17 -17.80
N GLU A 85 9.82 15.01 -18.82
CA GLU A 85 8.81 16.04 -19.10
C GLU A 85 7.40 15.43 -19.32
N GLU A 86 7.29 14.24 -19.92
CA GLU A 86 6.00 13.57 -20.13
C GLU A 86 5.40 13.12 -18.79
N LEU A 87 6.22 12.55 -17.90
CA LEU A 87 5.80 12.22 -16.54
C LEU A 87 5.45 13.47 -15.71
N MET A 88 6.16 14.58 -15.89
CA MET A 88 5.79 15.85 -15.25
C MET A 88 4.46 16.40 -15.79
N SER A 89 4.19 16.23 -17.08
CA SER A 89 2.97 16.72 -17.74
C SER A 89 1.67 16.12 -17.18
N ILE A 90 1.74 14.92 -16.59
CA ILE A 90 0.58 14.29 -15.96
C ILE A 90 0.28 14.78 -14.53
N GLY A 91 1.09 15.71 -14.03
CA GLY A 91 0.93 16.32 -12.70
C GLY A 91 1.85 15.73 -11.63
N LEU A 92 2.88 14.97 -12.00
CA LEU A 92 3.87 14.51 -11.04
C LEU A 92 4.92 15.59 -10.75
N PRO A 93 5.17 15.90 -9.47
CA PRO A 93 6.31 16.72 -9.09
C PRO A 93 7.62 16.09 -9.54
N LYS A 94 8.60 16.92 -9.93
CA LYS A 94 9.95 16.48 -10.37
C LYS A 94 10.55 15.42 -9.44
N ARG A 95 10.41 15.60 -8.12
CA ARG A 95 10.93 14.67 -7.11
C ARG A 95 10.35 13.25 -7.24
N LYS A 96 9.04 13.11 -7.53
CA LYS A 96 8.42 11.79 -7.75
C LYS A 96 8.85 11.18 -9.09
N VAL A 97 9.07 12.01 -10.11
CA VAL A 97 9.66 11.54 -11.36
C VAL A 97 11.05 10.98 -11.10
N ASP A 98 11.91 11.67 -10.34
CA ASP A 98 13.23 11.15 -9.98
C ASP A 98 13.16 9.80 -9.26
N TYR A 99 12.19 9.62 -8.36
CA TYR A 99 11.98 8.36 -7.64
C TYR A 99 11.53 7.22 -8.56
N LEU A 100 10.64 7.49 -9.51
CA LEU A 100 10.21 6.49 -10.50
C LEU A 100 11.37 6.03 -11.39
N TYR A 101 12.25 6.94 -11.79
CA TYR A 101 13.46 6.58 -12.55
C TYR A 101 14.43 5.77 -11.70
N ASP A 102 14.68 6.17 -10.45
CA ASP A 102 15.55 5.44 -9.55
C ASP A 102 15.04 4.01 -9.31
N LEU A 103 13.75 3.86 -9.05
CA LEU A 103 13.06 2.57 -8.97
C LEU A 103 13.26 1.74 -10.24
N ALA A 104 13.02 2.35 -11.41
CA ALA A 104 13.16 1.66 -12.68
C ALA A 104 14.60 1.19 -12.94
N ILE A 105 15.60 1.99 -12.59
CA ILE A 105 17.02 1.60 -12.67
C ILE A 105 17.32 0.41 -11.75
N HIS A 106 16.85 0.42 -10.50
CA HIS A 106 17.07 -0.68 -9.56
C HIS A 106 16.50 -2.01 -10.08
N PHE A 107 15.29 -2.00 -10.65
CA PHE A 107 14.70 -3.18 -11.29
C PHE A 107 15.44 -3.57 -12.58
N HIS A 108 15.79 -2.60 -13.43
CA HIS A 108 16.43 -2.87 -14.72
C HIS A 108 17.83 -3.49 -14.56
N GLU A 109 18.62 -2.95 -13.63
CA GLU A 109 19.98 -3.41 -13.31
C GLU A 109 19.99 -4.62 -12.37
N LYS A 110 18.82 -5.14 -11.98
CA LYS A 110 18.67 -6.28 -11.06
C LYS A 110 19.37 -6.06 -9.71
N LYS A 111 19.39 -4.82 -9.22
CA LYS A 111 19.91 -4.45 -7.89
C LYS A 111 19.04 -4.97 -6.76
N ILE A 112 17.78 -5.27 -7.07
CA ILE A 112 16.81 -5.91 -6.18
C ILE A 112 16.27 -7.18 -6.83
N ASN A 113 15.86 -8.13 -6.01
CA ASN A 113 15.32 -9.41 -6.48
C ASN A 113 13.94 -9.68 -5.86
N PRO A 114 12.85 -9.28 -6.55
CA PRO A 114 11.49 -9.47 -6.07
C PRO A 114 11.11 -10.91 -5.75
N ASP A 115 11.71 -11.89 -6.44
CA ASP A 115 11.40 -13.31 -6.24
C ASP A 115 11.80 -13.79 -4.84
N LYS A 116 12.76 -13.12 -4.18
CA LYS A 116 13.19 -13.45 -2.82
C LYS A 116 12.28 -12.88 -1.74
N TRP A 117 11.50 -11.85 -2.04
CA TRP A 117 10.72 -11.13 -1.03
C TRP A 117 9.65 -11.99 -0.37
N ILE A 118 9.18 -13.04 -1.06
CA ILE A 118 8.17 -13.96 -0.50
C ILE A 118 8.70 -14.75 0.70
N ASP A 119 9.99 -15.08 0.70
CA ASP A 119 10.67 -15.86 1.73
C ASP A 119 11.33 -15.00 2.82
N MET A 120 11.46 -13.70 2.57
CA MET A 120 12.04 -12.73 3.52
C MET A 120 11.03 -12.31 4.58
N ASP A 121 11.49 -12.04 5.79
CA ASP A 121 10.67 -11.38 6.81
C ASP A 121 10.37 -9.92 6.44
N ASP A 122 9.32 -9.37 7.06
CA ASP A 122 8.81 -8.04 6.74
C ASP A 122 9.87 -6.93 6.93
N GLU A 123 10.69 -6.98 7.98
CA GLU A 123 11.72 -5.96 8.24
C GLU A 123 12.87 -6.05 7.24
N SER A 124 13.26 -7.26 6.84
CA SER A 124 14.26 -7.45 5.78
C SER A 124 13.78 -6.86 4.44
N VAL A 125 12.53 -7.08 4.05
CA VAL A 125 11.95 -6.48 2.83
C VAL A 125 11.88 -4.96 2.96
N ILE A 126 11.44 -4.44 4.10
CA ILE A 126 11.40 -2.98 4.36
C ILE A 126 12.80 -2.37 4.24
N SER A 127 13.82 -3.03 4.79
CA SER A 127 15.21 -2.55 4.73
C SER A 127 15.74 -2.52 3.31
N GLU A 128 15.51 -3.57 2.52
CA GLU A 128 15.94 -3.61 1.11
C GLU A 128 15.24 -2.52 0.30
N LEU A 129 13.91 -2.42 0.39
CA LEU A 129 13.12 -1.42 -0.33
C LEU A 129 13.47 0.02 0.06
N SER A 130 13.75 0.27 1.34
CA SER A 130 14.12 1.60 1.84
C SER A 130 15.50 2.09 1.38
N SER A 131 16.30 1.23 0.75
CA SER A 131 17.55 1.64 0.09
C SER A 131 17.31 2.41 -1.21
N ILE A 132 16.12 2.27 -1.81
CA ILE A 132 15.76 2.92 -3.07
C ILE A 132 15.30 4.34 -2.78
N LYS A 133 15.78 5.31 -3.56
CA LYS A 133 15.48 6.72 -3.32
C LYS A 133 13.99 7.00 -3.49
N GLY A 134 13.38 7.51 -2.42
CA GLY A 134 11.96 7.85 -2.42
C GLY A 134 11.02 6.73 -1.96
N ILE A 135 11.56 5.55 -1.64
CA ILE A 135 10.84 4.50 -0.93
C ILE A 135 11.29 4.53 0.52
N GLY A 136 10.34 4.75 1.43
CA GLY A 136 10.57 4.68 2.86
C GLY A 136 9.74 3.58 3.51
N ARG A 137 9.71 3.55 4.84
CA ARG A 137 8.96 2.56 5.60
C ARG A 137 7.50 2.46 5.20
N TRP A 138 6.77 3.58 5.17
CA TRP A 138 5.35 3.59 4.78
C TRP A 138 5.13 2.97 3.39
N THR A 139 5.93 3.34 2.39
CA THR A 139 5.81 2.77 1.04
C THR A 139 6.14 1.28 1.00
N SER A 140 7.11 0.85 1.80
CA SER A 140 7.45 -0.56 1.94
C SER A 140 6.32 -1.34 2.62
N GLU A 141 5.69 -0.80 3.66
CA GLU A 141 4.54 -1.41 4.32
C GLU A 141 3.32 -1.48 3.39
N MET A 142 3.06 -0.44 2.58
CA MET A 142 2.06 -0.50 1.52
C MET A 142 2.37 -1.62 0.52
N PHE A 143 3.64 -1.79 0.14
CA PHE A 143 4.07 -2.88 -0.73
C PHE A 143 3.84 -4.27 -0.09
N LEU A 144 4.16 -4.43 1.19
CA LEU A 144 3.89 -5.66 1.93
C LEU A 144 2.39 -6.00 1.93
N ILE A 145 1.52 -5.00 2.07
CA ILE A 145 0.06 -5.16 2.06
C ILE A 145 -0.46 -5.49 0.66
N PHE A 146 -0.17 -4.65 -0.33
CA PHE A 146 -0.82 -4.70 -1.64
C PHE A 146 -0.18 -5.68 -2.62
N ASN A 147 1.13 -5.94 -2.50
CA ASN A 147 1.84 -6.86 -3.37
C ASN A 147 2.06 -8.23 -2.71
N LEU A 148 2.76 -8.25 -1.57
CA LEU A 148 3.09 -9.51 -0.89
C LEU A 148 1.92 -10.10 -0.10
N ARG A 149 0.85 -9.32 0.12
CA ARG A 149 -0.33 -9.73 0.90
C ARG A 149 0.07 -10.28 2.27
N ARG A 150 0.99 -9.60 2.95
CA ARG A 150 1.38 -9.97 4.32
C ARG A 150 0.18 -9.71 5.25
N PRO A 151 -0.24 -10.66 6.09
CA PRO A 151 -1.48 -10.56 6.86
C PRO A 151 -1.40 -9.59 8.05
N ASP A 152 -0.19 -9.34 8.56
CA ASP A 152 0.03 -8.68 9.84
C ASP A 152 0.87 -7.40 9.77
N VAL A 153 0.61 -6.55 8.76
CA VAL A 153 1.30 -5.26 8.59
C VAL A 153 0.49 -4.15 9.25
N MET A 154 1.17 -3.23 9.94
CA MET A 154 0.56 -2.09 10.63
C MET A 154 1.26 -0.78 10.24
N PRO A 155 0.75 -0.07 9.23
CA PRO A 155 1.40 1.13 8.70
C PRO A 155 1.11 2.35 9.58
N LEU A 156 1.82 2.49 10.70
CA LEU A 156 1.59 3.55 11.70
C LEU A 156 1.88 4.97 11.20
N ASP A 157 2.54 5.11 10.05
CA ASP A 157 2.75 6.40 9.37
C ASP A 157 1.59 6.78 8.43
N ASP A 158 0.59 5.90 8.28
CA ASP A 158 -0.54 6.15 7.38
C ASP A 158 -1.59 7.06 8.03
N THR A 159 -1.69 8.29 7.55
CA THR A 159 -2.61 9.29 8.11
C THR A 159 -4.09 8.92 7.91
N GLY A 160 -4.41 8.17 6.85
CA GLY A 160 -5.75 7.64 6.63
C GLY A 160 -6.15 6.62 7.70
N LEU A 161 -5.25 5.69 8.01
CA LEU A 161 -5.44 4.70 9.07
C LEU A 161 -5.55 5.37 10.43
N ILE A 162 -4.65 6.31 10.76
CA ILE A 162 -4.72 7.06 12.02
C ILE A 162 -6.05 7.82 12.14
N ARG A 163 -6.53 8.43 11.05
CA ARG A 163 -7.84 9.09 11.01
C ARG A 163 -8.99 8.10 11.25
N ALA A 164 -8.97 6.92 10.62
CA ALA A 164 -10.00 5.91 10.84
C ALA A 164 -9.98 5.39 12.28
N ILE A 165 -8.80 5.19 12.87
CA ILE A 165 -8.66 4.81 14.29
C ILE A 165 -9.25 5.89 15.20
N SER A 166 -8.89 7.16 14.95
CA SER A 166 -9.42 8.31 15.67
C SER A 166 -10.94 8.32 15.67
N LEU A 167 -11.56 8.24 14.49
CA LEU A 167 -13.01 8.28 14.34
C LEU A 167 -13.73 7.13 15.06
N HIS A 168 -13.21 5.90 14.93
CA HIS A 168 -13.93 4.70 15.38
C HIS A 168 -13.60 4.24 16.80
N TYR A 169 -12.39 4.54 17.29
CA TYR A 169 -11.92 4.07 18.61
C TYR A 169 -11.77 5.22 19.62
N PHE A 170 -11.62 6.46 19.17
CA PHE A 170 -11.37 7.63 20.01
C PHE A 170 -12.38 8.77 19.78
N SER A 171 -13.53 8.49 19.15
CA SER A 171 -14.60 9.47 18.93
C SER A 171 -14.16 10.73 18.17
N GLY A 172 -13.14 10.63 17.33
CA GLY A 172 -12.58 11.74 16.55
C GLY A 172 -11.46 12.52 17.25
N GLU A 173 -11.07 12.15 18.46
CA GLU A 173 -9.94 12.76 19.16
C GLU A 173 -8.60 12.40 18.49
N PRO A 174 -7.56 13.25 18.58
CA PRO A 174 -6.23 12.95 18.07
C PRO A 174 -5.67 11.64 18.66
N VAL A 175 -5.02 10.84 17.81
CA VAL A 175 -4.44 9.54 18.20
C VAL A 175 -2.95 9.55 17.95
N SER A 176 -2.18 9.21 18.98
CA SER A 176 -0.74 9.02 18.89
C SER A 176 -0.38 7.68 18.24
N ARG A 177 0.85 7.56 17.74
CA ARG A 177 1.37 6.28 17.20
C ARG A 177 1.38 5.16 18.25
N PHE A 178 1.56 5.52 19.52
CA PHE A 178 1.52 4.57 20.64
C PHE A 178 0.10 4.02 20.83
N GLU A 179 -0.90 4.90 20.92
CA GLU A 179 -2.30 4.50 21.07
C GLU A 179 -2.80 3.68 19.87
N ALA A 180 -2.47 4.09 18.64
CA ALA A 180 -2.80 3.32 17.44
C ALA A 180 -2.17 1.92 17.47
N ARG A 181 -0.94 1.79 18.00
CA ARG A 181 -0.28 0.49 18.16
C ARG A 181 -1.00 -0.37 19.20
N GLU A 182 -1.36 0.18 20.36
CA GLU A 182 -2.06 -0.55 21.41
C GLU A 182 -3.41 -1.08 20.93
N VAL A 183 -4.20 -0.26 20.23
CA VAL A 183 -5.47 -0.72 19.61
C VAL A 183 -5.20 -1.87 18.63
N SER A 184 -4.14 -1.78 17.83
CA SER A 184 -3.82 -2.77 16.80
C SER A 184 -3.42 -4.15 17.35
N VAL A 185 -3.09 -4.26 18.65
CA VAL A 185 -2.73 -5.56 19.28
C VAL A 185 -3.89 -6.55 19.15
N ALA A 186 -5.13 -6.09 19.32
CA ALA A 186 -6.33 -6.93 19.23
C ALA A 186 -6.55 -7.50 17.81
N TRP A 187 -5.96 -6.86 16.80
CA TRP A 187 -6.13 -7.25 15.41
C TRP A 187 -5.15 -8.32 14.96
N ARG A 188 -4.11 -8.65 15.75
CA ARG A 188 -3.15 -9.70 15.37
C ARG A 188 -3.84 -11.07 15.23
N PRO A 189 -3.43 -11.89 14.24
CA PRO A 189 -2.37 -11.65 13.23
C PRO A 189 -2.89 -11.02 11.92
N TRP A 190 -3.97 -10.25 11.98
CA TRP A 190 -4.76 -9.77 10.83
C TRP A 190 -4.76 -8.24 10.69
N ARG A 191 -3.67 -7.57 11.10
CA ARG A 191 -3.58 -6.09 11.07
C ARG A 191 -3.76 -5.51 9.67
N THR A 192 -3.39 -6.23 8.62
CA THR A 192 -3.65 -5.82 7.23
C THR A 192 -5.14 -5.77 6.92
N VAL A 193 -5.90 -6.78 7.32
CA VAL A 193 -7.34 -6.86 7.05
C VAL A 193 -8.10 -5.83 7.89
N ALA A 194 -7.71 -5.64 9.15
CA ALA A 194 -8.25 -4.57 9.98
C ALA A 194 -8.02 -3.18 9.36
N SER A 195 -6.78 -2.91 8.93
CA SER A 195 -6.42 -1.64 8.28
C SER A 195 -7.22 -1.41 6.99
N TRP A 196 -7.41 -2.44 6.16
CA TRP A 196 -8.21 -2.36 4.94
C TRP A 196 -9.65 -1.91 5.20
N TYR A 197 -10.34 -2.54 6.16
CA TYR A 197 -11.71 -2.17 6.49
C TYR A 197 -11.81 -0.80 7.17
N LEU A 198 -10.78 -0.39 7.92
CA LEU A 198 -10.70 0.96 8.47
C LEU A 198 -10.55 2.02 7.37
N TRP A 199 -9.72 1.78 6.35
CA TRP A 199 -9.66 2.66 5.17
C TRP A 199 -11.02 2.74 4.47
N CYS A 200 -11.66 1.59 4.22
CA CYS A 200 -12.98 1.55 3.56
C CYS A 200 -14.06 2.38 4.29
N SER A 201 -13.95 2.51 5.61
CA SER A 201 -14.93 3.20 6.44
C SER A 201 -14.85 4.74 6.41
N ILE A 202 -13.79 5.30 5.84
CA ILE A 202 -13.55 6.75 5.74
C ILE A 202 -13.48 7.26 4.30
N GLU A 203 -13.75 6.37 3.33
CA GLU A 203 -13.98 6.69 1.92
C GLU A 203 -15.42 7.20 1.71
#